data_AF-A0A8R7UV84-F1
#
_entry.id   AF-A0A8R7UV84-F1
#
_cell.length_a   1.000
_cell.length_b   1.000
_cell.length_c   1.000
_cell.angle_alpha   90.00
_cell.angle_beta   90.00
_cell.angle_gamma   90.00
#
_symmetry.space_group_name_H-M   'P 1'
#
loop_
_entity.id
_entity.type
_entity.pdbx_description
1 polymer ?
#
loop_
_entity_poly.entity_id
_entity_poly.type
_entity_poly.pdbx_seq_one_letter_code
_entity_poly.pdbx_strand_id
1 'polypeptide(L)'
;MASGSTCSGSVPLGRRGLVSCAHSLDCRADDAPPLPPDLEKVVYELIVGFYDQAFDRLPCERIPGLLDLLATGGCGTCLGLLDPVSNIILNTLALLPEGAAAAASTAPPATKKSKRLVRNDWHEIANRSCQSLLAFLMVYFGCLEKEQAARYLYWADANLSLAVMLIQHDLYVEGEEAVLDPESDRTQAALEWAATMAGHPSPGVLTQLMSSRLKEDDFHLLEKLLFSAADGPLKVDDVGAIDRILRMMMSPPCVATISRKGPILHVRKNLDAVWSTTPSTTEDTATALCWDGKPISSLQCGLSDKLQRCLGRADGLEQYLKKTPCSVDACDYLQTLKMRLHGMIHNFCIKALKLLPTPSGSPMCGFLMAGHCYGSMDPVSNIIVNSIWSTPSRALWSSPHSPAPSSQQRLVL
;
A
#
# COMPACT_ATOMS: atom_id res chain seq x y z
N MET A 1 -26.31 19.50 -51.49
CA MET A 1 -25.94 18.09 -51.26
C MET A 1 -24.44 17.96 -51.53
N ALA A 2 -23.55 17.58 -50.63
CA ALA A 2 -23.63 17.26 -49.21
C ALA A 2 -22.32 17.77 -48.59
N SER A 3 -22.43 18.30 -47.37
CA SER A 3 -21.36 18.91 -46.59
C SER A 3 -20.33 17.88 -46.15
N GLY A 4 -19.06 18.28 -46.14
CA GLY A 4 -17.97 17.54 -45.52
C GLY A 4 -18.13 17.51 -44.00
N SER A 5 -17.98 16.33 -43.40
CA SER A 5 -17.77 16.18 -41.96
C SER A 5 -16.27 16.08 -41.70
N THR A 6 -15.72 17.13 -41.12
CA THR A 6 -14.44 17.09 -40.40
C THR A 6 -14.56 16.10 -39.25
N CYS A 7 -13.72 15.05 -39.26
CA CYS A 7 -13.58 14.17 -38.11
C CYS A 7 -13.09 14.97 -36.90
N SER A 8 -13.81 14.78 -35.81
CA SER A 8 -13.58 15.25 -34.46
C SER A 8 -12.11 15.18 -34.04
N GLY A 9 -11.63 16.26 -33.41
CA GLY A 9 -10.28 16.37 -32.90
C GLY A 9 -9.93 15.28 -31.91
N SER A 10 -8.77 14.67 -32.12
CA SER A 10 -8.04 13.95 -31.08
C SER A 10 -7.67 14.95 -29.98
N VAL A 11 -8.21 14.76 -28.79
CA VAL A 11 -7.65 15.37 -27.57
C VAL A 11 -6.18 14.95 -27.52
N PRO A 12 -5.20 15.88 -27.36
CA PRO A 12 -3.81 15.48 -27.22
C PRO A 12 -3.69 14.58 -25.99
N LEU A 13 -3.20 13.35 -26.16
CA LEU A 13 -2.79 12.52 -25.05
C LEU A 13 -1.77 13.33 -24.24
N GLY A 14 -2.16 13.72 -23.02
CA GLY A 14 -1.29 14.47 -22.12
C GLY A 14 0.04 13.76 -21.95
N ARG A 15 1.12 14.55 -21.86
CA ARG A 15 2.47 14.02 -21.68
C ARG A 15 2.52 13.25 -20.34
N ARG A 16 2.90 11.97 -20.35
CA ARG A 16 3.05 11.13 -19.14
C ARG A 16 4.46 11.24 -18.56
N GLY A 17 4.60 10.97 -17.25
CA GLY A 17 5.89 11.01 -16.56
C GLY A 17 6.23 12.37 -15.94
N LEU A 18 5.26 13.30 -15.90
CA LEU A 18 5.46 14.67 -15.40
C LEU A 18 5.66 14.72 -13.88
N VAL A 19 5.11 13.74 -13.15
CA VAL A 19 5.18 13.68 -11.68
C VAL A 19 6.46 12.97 -11.24
N SER A 20 6.89 11.97 -12.01
CA SER A 20 8.10 11.16 -11.79
C SER A 20 9.42 11.90 -11.96
N CYS A 21 9.44 12.99 -12.75
CA CYS A 21 10.68 13.50 -13.31
C CYS A 21 11.64 14.02 -12.22
N ALA A 22 12.81 13.41 -12.17
CA ALA A 22 13.98 13.99 -11.54
C ALA A 22 14.52 15.02 -12.53
N HIS A 23 14.12 16.28 -12.39
CA HIS A 23 14.89 17.34 -13.03
C HIS A 23 16.32 17.21 -12.50
N SER A 24 17.20 16.80 -13.43
CA SER A 24 18.59 16.50 -13.14
C SER A 24 19.19 17.65 -12.37
N LEU A 25 20.06 17.29 -11.45
CA LEU A 25 20.93 18.11 -10.61
C LEU A 25 21.82 19.11 -11.39
N ASP A 26 21.61 19.24 -12.71
CA ASP A 26 22.37 20.07 -13.65
C ASP A 26 21.64 21.36 -14.07
N CYS A 27 20.41 21.58 -13.58
CA CYS A 27 19.78 22.90 -13.66
C CYS A 27 20.63 23.91 -12.88
N ARG A 28 20.89 25.09 -13.47
CA ARG A 28 21.33 26.22 -12.67
C ARG A 28 20.29 26.49 -11.59
N ALA A 29 20.70 26.86 -10.39
CA ALA A 29 19.79 27.09 -9.26
C ALA A 29 18.66 28.07 -9.61
N ASP A 30 18.92 29.03 -10.51
CA ASP A 30 17.96 30.02 -11.00
C ASP A 30 16.91 29.45 -11.97
N ASP A 31 17.20 28.33 -12.63
CA ASP A 31 16.35 27.68 -13.64
C ASP A 31 15.62 26.45 -13.07
N ALA A 32 15.94 26.04 -11.83
CA ALA A 32 15.32 24.90 -11.17
C ALA A 32 13.80 25.09 -11.04
N PRO A 33 13.01 24.02 -11.16
CA PRO A 33 11.58 24.08 -10.89
C PRO A 33 11.33 24.56 -9.45
N PRO A 34 10.22 25.26 -9.18
CA PRO A 34 9.89 25.80 -7.85
C PRO A 34 9.41 24.69 -6.89
N LEU A 35 10.10 23.56 -6.88
CA LEU A 35 9.92 22.47 -5.95
C LEU A 35 10.93 22.64 -4.80
N PRO A 36 10.53 22.34 -3.56
CA PRO A 36 11.45 22.29 -2.44
C PRO A 36 12.63 21.34 -2.74
N PRO A 37 13.86 21.68 -2.29
CA PRO A 37 15.05 20.87 -2.58
C PRO A 37 15.03 19.51 -1.87
N ASP A 38 14.30 19.40 -0.76
CA ASP A 38 14.14 18.18 0.02
C ASP A 38 12.65 17.85 0.18
N LEU A 39 12.09 17.14 -0.81
CA LEU A 39 10.69 16.77 -0.82
C LEU A 39 10.34 15.72 0.24
N GLU A 40 11.30 14.86 0.61
CA GLU A 40 11.11 13.91 1.71
C GLU A 40 10.85 14.65 3.01
N LYS A 41 11.66 15.69 3.30
CA LYS A 41 11.45 16.55 4.46
C LYS A 41 10.10 17.27 4.42
N VAL A 42 9.64 17.74 3.25
CA VAL A 42 8.33 18.39 3.12
C VAL A 42 7.19 17.39 3.37
N VAL A 43 7.28 16.18 2.83
CA VAL A 43 6.31 15.10 3.11
C VAL A 43 6.30 14.78 4.60
N TYR A 44 7.46 14.70 5.23
CA TYR A 44 7.59 14.52 6.66
C TYR A 44 6.91 15.66 7.46
N GLU A 45 7.11 16.92 7.09
CA GLU A 45 6.47 18.07 7.75
C GLU A 45 4.94 18.06 7.59
N LEU A 46 4.43 17.63 6.42
CA LEU A 46 3.00 17.39 6.22
C LEU A 46 2.48 16.33 7.18
N ILE A 47 3.20 15.21 7.32
CA ILE A 47 2.83 14.11 8.22
C ILE A 47 2.79 14.57 9.68
N VAL A 48 3.74 15.40 10.14
CA VAL A 48 3.69 15.99 11.48
C VAL A 48 2.39 16.77 11.69
N GLY A 49 1.95 17.54 10.68
CA GLY A 49 0.67 18.24 10.71
C GLY A 49 -0.56 17.30 10.78
N PHE A 50 -0.48 16.11 10.18
CA PHE A 50 -1.55 15.10 10.30
C PHE A 50 -1.63 14.47 11.68
N TYR A 51 -0.50 14.31 12.38
CA TYR A 51 -0.52 13.89 13.80
C TYR A 51 -1.17 14.93 14.71
N ASP A 52 -0.93 16.22 14.46
CA ASP A 52 -1.62 17.29 15.19
C ASP A 52 -3.15 17.22 14.96
N GLN A 53 -3.58 17.02 13.70
CA GLN A 53 -5.00 16.85 13.37
C GLN A 53 -5.60 15.60 14.02
N ALA A 54 -4.92 14.46 13.98
CA ALA A 54 -5.38 13.23 14.62
C ALA A 54 -5.47 13.38 16.14
N PHE A 55 -4.50 14.07 16.76
CA PHE A 55 -4.49 14.35 18.19
C PHE A 55 -5.66 15.25 18.60
N ASP A 56 -5.94 16.33 17.86
CA ASP A 56 -7.07 17.21 18.16
C ASP A 56 -8.43 16.50 17.93
N ARG A 57 -8.46 15.48 17.07
CA ARG A 57 -9.64 14.63 16.86
C ARG A 57 -9.82 13.56 17.93
N LEU A 58 -8.74 12.99 18.48
CA LEU A 58 -8.83 11.88 19.45
C LEU A 58 -9.05 12.39 20.88
N PRO A 59 -9.91 11.74 21.69
CA PRO A 59 -10.14 12.12 23.08
C PRO A 59 -9.01 11.61 24.01
N CYS A 60 -7.75 11.94 23.71
CA CYS A 60 -6.55 11.49 24.43
C CYS A 60 -6.54 11.90 25.91
N GLU A 61 -7.22 13.00 26.29
CA GLU A 61 -7.37 13.42 27.69
C GLU A 61 -8.36 12.54 28.48
N ARG A 62 -9.23 11.80 27.78
CA ARG A 62 -10.29 10.99 28.40
C ARG A 62 -9.96 9.52 28.41
N ILE A 63 -9.30 9.00 27.38
CA ILE A 63 -8.97 7.58 27.25
C ILE A 63 -7.51 7.35 27.67
N PRO A 64 -7.26 6.70 28.82
CA PRO A 64 -5.89 6.42 29.28
C PRO A 64 -5.12 5.56 28.27
N GLY A 65 -3.84 5.88 28.06
CA GLY A 65 -2.96 5.15 27.14
C GLY A 65 -3.17 5.45 25.64
N LEU A 66 -4.25 6.14 25.26
CA LEU A 66 -4.51 6.48 23.85
C LEU A 66 -3.42 7.38 23.26
N LEU A 67 -2.91 8.33 24.05
CA LEU A 67 -1.81 9.19 23.63
C LEU A 67 -0.52 8.39 23.41
N ASP A 68 -0.25 7.43 24.29
CA ASP A 68 0.96 6.62 24.20
C ASP A 68 0.87 5.68 22.97
N LEU A 69 -0.32 5.18 22.62
CA LEU A 69 -0.55 4.47 21.35
C LEU A 69 -0.37 5.38 20.12
N LEU A 70 -0.82 6.63 20.18
CA LEU A 70 -0.66 7.57 19.07
C LEU A 70 0.82 7.93 18.83
N ALA A 71 1.58 8.15 19.90
CA ALA A 71 2.96 8.66 19.84
C ALA A 71 4.03 7.56 19.83
N THR A 72 3.77 6.40 20.46
CA THR A 72 4.81 5.41 20.79
C THR A 72 4.61 4.10 20.04
N GLY A 73 5.70 3.39 19.77
CA GLY A 73 5.66 1.97 19.40
C GLY A 73 5.29 1.65 17.96
N GLY A 74 5.04 2.65 17.10
CA GLY A 74 4.62 2.39 15.71
C GLY A 74 3.16 1.98 15.58
N CYS A 75 2.33 2.28 16.59
CA CYS A 75 0.92 1.90 16.61
C CYS A 75 0.04 2.88 15.80
N GLY A 76 0.26 4.19 15.95
CA GLY A 76 -0.49 5.22 15.23
C GLY A 76 0.07 5.61 13.87
N THR A 77 0.66 4.69 13.09
CA THR A 77 1.36 5.04 11.85
C THR A 77 0.44 5.68 10.81
N CYS A 78 0.98 6.64 10.04
CA CYS A 78 0.30 7.22 8.87
C CYS A 78 0.49 6.30 7.63
N LEU A 79 0.10 5.03 7.75
CA LEU A 79 0.21 4.02 6.70
C LEU A 79 -1.15 3.36 6.49
N GLY A 80 -1.64 3.34 5.25
CA GLY A 80 -2.90 2.69 4.92
C GLY A 80 -3.52 3.23 3.64
N LEU A 81 -4.72 2.76 3.33
CA LEU A 81 -5.42 3.04 2.07
C LEU A 81 -6.47 4.15 2.20
N LEU A 82 -6.56 4.80 3.37
CA LEU A 82 -7.41 5.98 3.61
C LEU A 82 -6.61 7.28 3.54
N ASP A 83 -7.24 8.41 3.87
CA ASP A 83 -6.52 9.66 4.06
C ASP A 83 -5.56 9.59 5.26
N PRO A 84 -4.49 10.41 5.24
CA PRO A 84 -3.47 10.38 6.29
C PRO A 84 -4.02 10.43 7.72
N VAL A 85 -4.99 11.29 8.00
CA VAL A 85 -5.53 11.48 9.35
C VAL A 85 -6.37 10.28 9.77
N SER A 86 -7.24 9.77 8.88
CA SER A 86 -8.04 8.57 9.16
C SER A 86 -7.17 7.32 9.35
N ASN A 87 -6.07 7.17 8.60
CA ASN A 87 -5.11 6.08 8.82
C ASN A 87 -4.48 6.16 10.22
N ILE A 88 -4.00 7.34 10.63
CA ILE A 88 -3.43 7.54 11.98
C ILE A 88 -4.45 7.17 13.06
N ILE A 89 -5.69 7.65 12.94
CA ILE A 89 -6.77 7.36 13.89
C ILE A 89 -7.06 5.87 13.96
N LEU A 90 -7.31 5.21 12.82
CA LEU A 90 -7.68 3.81 12.79
C LEU A 90 -6.54 2.89 13.24
N ASN A 91 -5.31 3.14 12.83
CA ASN A 91 -4.16 2.35 13.26
C ASN A 91 -3.94 2.47 14.78
N THR A 92 -4.12 3.67 15.33
CA THR A 92 -4.09 3.88 16.78
C THR A 92 -5.18 3.07 17.49
N LEU A 93 -6.42 3.13 16.99
CA LEU A 93 -7.56 2.46 17.62
C LEU A 93 -7.56 0.94 17.43
N ALA A 94 -6.95 0.43 16.36
CA ALA A 94 -6.83 -1.01 16.09
C ALA A 94 -6.01 -1.74 17.17
N LEU A 95 -5.15 -1.01 17.89
CA LEU A 95 -4.31 -1.53 18.98
C LEU A 95 -4.80 -1.08 20.37
N LEU A 96 -5.99 -0.48 20.45
CA LEU A 96 -6.57 -0.07 21.72
C LEU A 96 -6.89 -1.31 22.60
N PRO A 97 -6.51 -1.32 23.89
CA PRO A 97 -6.89 -2.41 24.79
C PRO A 97 -8.40 -2.55 24.95
N GLU A 98 -8.86 -3.78 25.11
CA GLU A 98 -10.28 -4.08 25.26
C GLU A 98 -10.90 -3.37 26.46
N GLY A 99 -12.06 -2.74 26.23
CA GLY A 99 -12.78 -2.04 27.28
C GLY A 99 -12.17 -0.70 27.70
N ALA A 100 -11.06 -0.24 27.10
CA ALA A 100 -10.44 1.04 27.45
C ALA A 100 -11.39 2.24 27.27
N ALA A 101 -12.14 2.27 26.16
CA ALA A 101 -13.15 3.31 25.92
C ALA A 101 -14.32 3.24 26.93
N ALA A 102 -14.79 2.03 27.26
CA ALA A 102 -15.88 1.85 28.22
C ALA A 102 -15.47 2.23 29.66
N ALA A 103 -14.24 1.91 30.05
CA ALA A 103 -13.67 2.32 31.33
C ALA A 103 -13.47 3.84 31.42
N ALA A 104 -13.08 4.48 30.32
CA ALA A 104 -12.92 5.93 30.24
C ALA A 104 -14.24 6.71 30.44
N SER A 105 -15.37 6.15 30.01
CA SER A 105 -16.69 6.80 30.20
C SER A 105 -17.13 6.90 31.66
N THR A 106 -16.56 6.09 32.56
CA THR A 106 -16.90 6.11 34.00
C THR A 106 -15.81 6.73 34.88
N ALA A 107 -14.62 6.96 34.34
CA ALA A 107 -13.46 7.47 35.06
C ALA A 107 -13.43 9.02 35.14
N PRO A 108 -12.85 9.59 36.21
CA PRO A 108 -12.55 11.02 36.27
C PRO A 108 -11.52 11.42 35.19
N PRO A 109 -11.56 12.68 34.68
CA PRO A 109 -10.67 13.13 33.61
C PRO A 109 -9.20 13.02 34.02
N ALA A 110 -8.35 12.53 33.11
CA ALA A 110 -6.92 12.40 33.35
C ALA A 110 -6.24 13.78 33.45
N THR A 111 -5.09 13.84 34.12
CA THR A 111 -4.27 15.05 34.22
C THR A 111 -3.83 15.51 32.83
N LYS A 112 -4.06 16.78 32.52
CA LYS A 112 -3.65 17.41 31.25
C LYS A 112 -2.13 17.35 31.09
N LYS A 113 -1.64 16.53 30.14
CA LYS A 113 -0.27 16.68 29.63
C LYS A 113 -0.20 17.95 28.79
N SER A 114 0.89 18.71 28.89
CA SER A 114 1.09 19.93 28.10
C SER A 114 1.15 19.61 26.61
N LYS A 115 0.29 20.24 25.78
CA LYS A 115 0.29 20.09 24.31
C LYS A 115 1.67 20.30 23.68
N ARG A 116 2.52 21.17 24.26
CA ARG A 116 3.88 21.42 23.76
C ARG A 116 4.84 20.25 23.95
N LEU A 117 4.68 19.47 25.02
CA LEU A 117 5.57 18.34 25.29
C LEU A 117 5.30 17.20 24.30
N VAL A 118 4.02 16.96 24.01
CA VAL A 118 3.52 15.93 23.10
C VAL A 118 3.97 16.18 21.64
N ARG A 119 4.05 17.44 21.22
CA ARG A 119 4.37 17.77 19.82
C ARG A 119 5.80 17.40 19.40
N ASN A 120 6.73 17.35 20.34
CA ASN A 120 8.09 16.88 20.08
C ASN A 120 8.12 15.36 19.83
N ASP A 121 7.13 14.62 20.34
CA ASP A 121 7.04 13.17 20.18
C ASP A 121 6.55 12.77 18.77
N TRP A 122 5.89 13.68 18.05
CA TRP A 122 5.42 13.43 16.68
C TRP A 122 6.55 13.21 15.69
N HIS A 123 7.70 13.84 15.89
CA HIS A 123 8.80 13.79 14.92
C HIS A 123 9.30 12.36 14.68
N GLU A 124 9.43 11.56 15.74
CA GLU A 124 9.89 10.18 15.61
C GLU A 124 8.87 9.31 14.84
N ILE A 125 7.60 9.37 15.23
CA ILE A 125 6.55 8.57 14.59
C ILE A 125 6.22 9.06 13.17
N ALA A 126 6.34 10.37 12.90
CA ALA A 126 6.19 10.95 11.57
C ALA A 126 7.33 10.52 10.65
N ASN A 127 8.57 10.48 11.14
CA ASN A 127 9.70 9.96 10.37
C ASN A 127 9.47 8.47 10.00
N ARG A 128 9.11 7.63 10.98
CA ARG A 128 8.76 6.21 10.73
C ARG A 128 7.63 6.06 9.73
N SER A 129 6.61 6.92 9.80
CA SER A 129 5.49 6.92 8.86
C SER A 129 5.93 7.32 7.45
N CYS A 130 6.74 8.37 7.30
CA CYS A 130 7.30 8.80 6.02
C CYS A 130 8.11 7.67 5.37
N GLN A 131 9.01 7.04 6.13
CA GLN A 131 9.80 5.90 5.63
C GLN A 131 8.90 4.72 5.25
N SER A 132 7.82 4.47 5.98
CA SER A 132 6.88 3.39 5.65
C SER A 132 6.13 3.62 4.34
N LEU A 133 5.71 4.86 4.06
CA LEU A 133 5.05 5.22 2.79
C LEU A 133 6.02 5.10 1.61
N LEU A 134 7.26 5.58 1.77
CA LEU A 134 8.31 5.40 0.77
C LEU A 134 8.59 3.92 0.51
N ALA A 135 8.78 3.14 1.58
CA ALA A 135 9.01 1.70 1.50
C ALA A 135 7.86 0.97 0.81
N PHE A 136 6.61 1.33 1.10
CA PHE A 136 5.45 0.77 0.41
C PHE A 136 5.56 1.03 -1.09
N LEU A 137 5.75 2.28 -1.53
CA LEU A 137 5.79 2.61 -2.96
C LEU A 137 6.94 1.89 -3.66
N MET A 138 8.12 1.89 -3.05
CA MET A 138 9.31 1.23 -3.61
C MET A 138 9.13 -0.29 -3.72
N VAL A 139 8.57 -0.94 -2.70
CA VAL A 139 8.32 -2.40 -2.74
C VAL A 139 7.16 -2.75 -3.65
N TYR A 140 6.07 -1.99 -3.59
CA TYR A 140 4.90 -2.23 -4.40
C TYR A 140 5.26 -2.13 -5.87
N PHE A 141 5.89 -1.05 -6.33
CA PHE A 141 6.22 -0.87 -7.75
C PHE A 141 7.53 -1.54 -8.18
N GLY A 142 8.48 -1.74 -7.27
CA GLY A 142 9.77 -2.38 -7.51
C GLY A 142 10.77 -1.53 -8.31
N CYS A 143 10.29 -0.52 -9.05
CA CYS A 143 11.12 0.29 -9.93
C CYS A 143 11.43 1.70 -9.42
N LEU A 144 10.77 2.15 -8.35
CA LEU A 144 10.89 3.52 -7.84
C LEU A 144 12.16 3.72 -7.01
N GLU A 145 12.87 4.80 -7.33
CA GLU A 145 13.89 5.38 -6.45
C GLU A 145 13.23 6.14 -5.30
N LYS A 146 13.97 6.35 -4.21
CA LYS A 146 13.44 7.00 -3.00
C LYS A 146 12.97 8.43 -3.30
N GLU A 147 13.74 9.15 -4.09
CA GLU A 147 13.47 10.54 -4.51
C GLU A 147 12.21 10.61 -5.39
N GLN A 148 11.97 9.60 -6.23
CA GLN A 148 10.75 9.50 -7.03
C GLN A 148 9.54 9.23 -6.12
N ALA A 149 9.65 8.27 -5.21
CA ALA A 149 8.59 7.98 -4.24
C ALA A 149 8.23 9.22 -3.40
N ALA A 150 9.23 9.99 -2.95
CA ALA A 150 9.03 11.24 -2.22
C ALA A 150 8.28 12.29 -3.05
N ARG A 151 8.58 12.42 -4.35
CA ARG A 151 7.84 13.30 -5.27
C ARG A 151 6.37 12.91 -5.35
N TYR A 152 6.07 11.64 -5.62
CA TYR A 152 4.67 11.18 -5.71
C TYR A 152 3.91 11.41 -4.41
N LEU A 153 4.53 11.16 -3.26
CA LEU A 153 3.93 11.44 -1.95
C LEU A 153 3.71 12.93 -1.73
N TYR A 154 4.65 13.80 -2.13
CA TYR A 154 4.48 15.25 -2.05
C TYR A 154 3.27 15.72 -2.89
N TRP A 155 3.18 15.27 -4.14
CA TRP A 155 2.07 15.60 -5.02
C TRP A 155 0.73 15.07 -4.53
N ALA A 156 0.75 13.97 -3.78
CA ALA A 156 -0.41 13.33 -3.19
C ALA A 156 -0.76 13.84 -1.78
N ASP A 157 -0.09 14.86 -1.24
CA ASP A 157 -0.24 15.32 0.15
C ASP A 157 -0.09 14.16 1.17
N ALA A 158 0.90 13.30 0.95
CA ALA A 158 1.18 12.05 1.65
C ALA A 158 0.05 11.00 1.64
N ASN A 159 -0.99 11.17 0.81
CA ASN A 159 -2.04 10.17 0.62
C ASN A 159 -1.53 9.02 -0.26
N LEU A 160 -1.42 7.82 0.32
CA LEU A 160 -0.84 6.66 -0.36
C LEU A 160 -1.65 6.23 -1.60
N SER A 161 -2.97 6.13 -1.47
CA SER A 161 -3.86 5.73 -2.56
C SER A 161 -3.79 6.70 -3.74
N LEU A 162 -3.71 8.01 -3.46
CA LEU A 162 -3.52 9.04 -4.48
C LEU A 162 -2.12 8.99 -5.11
N ALA A 163 -1.08 8.72 -4.33
CA ALA A 163 0.27 8.54 -4.86
C ALA A 163 0.34 7.34 -5.81
N VAL A 164 -0.30 6.21 -5.45
CA VAL A 164 -0.41 5.03 -6.32
C VAL A 164 -1.12 5.37 -7.63
N MET A 165 -2.24 6.12 -7.58
CA MET A 165 -2.92 6.56 -8.81
C MET A 165 -2.05 7.49 -9.67
N LEU A 166 -1.28 8.40 -9.07
CA LEU A 166 -0.35 9.26 -9.80
C LEU A 166 0.74 8.45 -10.50
N ILE A 167 1.33 7.46 -9.81
CA ILE A 167 2.33 6.56 -10.38
C ILE A 167 1.72 5.75 -11.52
N GLN A 168 0.51 5.23 -11.32
CA GLN A 168 -0.16 4.44 -12.35
C GLN A 168 -0.48 5.27 -13.59
N HIS A 169 -0.95 6.50 -13.40
CA HIS A 169 -1.16 7.45 -14.48
C HIS A 169 0.14 7.74 -15.24
N ASP A 170 1.27 7.89 -14.54
CA ASP A 170 2.56 8.14 -15.20
C ASP A 170 3.11 6.90 -15.94
N LEU A 171 2.90 5.69 -15.39
CA LEU A 171 3.54 4.46 -15.91
C LEU A 171 2.70 3.67 -16.92
N TYR A 172 1.38 3.74 -16.86
CA TYR A 172 0.48 2.92 -17.68
C TYR A 172 -0.32 3.78 -18.66
N VAL A 173 -0.98 3.17 -19.64
CA VAL A 173 -1.88 3.86 -20.56
C VAL A 173 -3.30 3.82 -19.97
N GLU A 174 -4.12 4.82 -20.29
CA GLU A 174 -5.54 4.85 -19.93
C GLU A 174 -6.23 3.52 -20.24
N GLY A 175 -6.82 2.91 -19.22
CA GLY A 175 -7.49 1.60 -19.29
C GLY A 175 -6.61 0.40 -18.91
N GLU A 176 -5.29 0.60 -18.72
CA GLU A 176 -4.38 -0.37 -18.12
C GLU A 176 -4.08 -0.08 -16.64
N GLU A 177 -4.58 1.03 -16.09
CA GLU A 177 -4.39 1.35 -14.67
C GLU A 177 -5.11 0.32 -13.78
N ALA A 178 -4.34 -0.44 -13.01
CA ALA A 178 -4.90 -1.39 -12.06
C ALA A 178 -5.38 -0.66 -10.80
N VAL A 179 -6.64 -0.82 -10.41
CA VAL A 179 -7.09 -0.34 -9.09
C VAL A 179 -6.25 -1.00 -8.01
N LEU A 180 -5.82 -0.21 -7.01
CA LEU A 180 -5.11 -0.73 -5.85
C LEU A 180 -6.03 -1.66 -5.06
N ASP A 181 -5.91 -2.96 -5.30
CA ASP A 181 -6.69 -3.99 -4.64
C ASP A 181 -6.10 -4.30 -3.26
N PRO A 182 -6.82 -4.01 -2.15
CA PRO A 182 -6.35 -4.29 -0.80
C PRO A 182 -6.17 -5.78 -0.49
N GLU A 183 -6.89 -6.67 -1.20
CA GLU A 183 -6.87 -8.12 -1.00
C GLU A 183 -5.78 -8.82 -1.81
N SER A 184 -5.14 -8.10 -2.74
CA SER A 184 -4.06 -8.65 -3.55
C SER A 184 -2.83 -8.97 -2.69
N ASP A 185 -2.25 -10.16 -2.89
CA ASP A 185 -0.98 -10.57 -2.25
C ASP A 185 0.11 -9.50 -2.36
N ARG A 186 0.15 -8.76 -3.49
CA ARG A 186 1.14 -7.69 -3.70
C ARG A 186 0.92 -6.53 -2.75
N THR A 187 -0.33 -6.09 -2.60
CA THR A 187 -0.69 -4.99 -1.70
C THR A 187 -0.48 -5.39 -0.25
N GLN A 188 -0.90 -6.60 0.13
CA GLN A 188 -0.70 -7.12 1.48
C GLN A 188 0.78 -7.24 1.84
N ALA A 189 1.61 -7.81 0.96
CA ALA A 189 3.05 -7.92 1.20
C ALA A 189 3.73 -6.55 1.29
N ALA A 190 3.36 -5.59 0.43
CA ALA A 190 3.92 -4.24 0.48
C ALA A 190 3.51 -3.49 1.77
N LEU A 191 2.26 -3.63 2.22
CA LEU A 191 1.79 -3.07 3.49
C LEU A 191 2.50 -3.71 4.69
N GLU A 192 2.65 -5.04 4.69
CA GLU A 192 3.32 -5.76 5.77
C GLU A 192 4.80 -5.36 5.88
N TRP A 193 5.49 -5.26 4.74
CA TRP A 193 6.86 -4.78 4.68
C TRP A 193 6.98 -3.35 5.18
N ALA A 194 6.13 -2.44 4.69
CA ALA A 194 6.10 -1.04 5.11
C ALA A 194 5.84 -0.91 6.61
N ALA A 195 4.90 -1.68 7.16
CA ALA A 195 4.60 -1.70 8.59
C ALA A 195 5.77 -2.25 9.41
N THR A 196 6.46 -3.29 8.91
CA THR A 196 7.67 -3.84 9.55
C THR A 196 8.79 -2.80 9.59
N MET A 197 9.04 -2.12 8.47
CA MET A 197 9.99 -1.00 8.37
C MET A 197 9.61 0.16 9.30
N ALA A 198 8.31 0.41 9.45
CA ALA A 198 7.78 1.38 10.41
C ALA A 198 7.93 0.92 11.86
N GLY A 199 8.41 -0.30 12.15
CA GLY A 199 8.48 -0.91 13.47
C GLY A 199 7.11 -1.13 14.13
N HIS A 200 6.07 -1.34 13.34
CA HIS A 200 4.72 -1.60 13.83
C HIS A 200 4.70 -2.90 14.67
N PRO A 201 4.01 -2.93 15.83
CA PRO A 201 4.09 -4.06 16.76
C PRO A 201 3.41 -5.34 16.24
N SER A 202 2.46 -5.19 15.30
CA SER A 202 1.78 -6.30 14.66
C SER A 202 1.46 -5.98 13.19
N PRO A 203 2.42 -6.12 12.25
CA PRO A 203 2.23 -5.76 10.84
C PRO A 203 0.97 -6.41 10.21
N GLY A 204 0.67 -7.66 10.60
CA GLY A 204 -0.53 -8.38 10.16
C GLY A 204 -1.86 -7.73 10.58
N VAL A 205 -1.89 -6.98 11.69
CA VAL A 205 -3.09 -6.24 12.10
C VAL A 205 -3.38 -5.11 11.11
N LEU A 206 -2.34 -4.41 10.65
CA LEU A 206 -2.49 -3.34 9.67
C LEU A 206 -2.93 -3.89 8.31
N THR A 207 -2.36 -5.00 7.84
CA THR A 207 -2.76 -5.59 6.56
C THR A 207 -4.20 -6.10 6.60
N GLN A 208 -4.59 -6.80 7.67
CA GLN A 208 -5.96 -7.27 7.87
C GLN A 208 -6.95 -6.10 7.98
N LEU A 209 -6.57 -5.01 8.64
CA LEU A 209 -7.37 -3.79 8.67
C LEU A 209 -7.57 -3.23 7.26
N MET A 210 -6.51 -3.10 6.46
CA MET A 210 -6.62 -2.53 5.12
C MET A 210 -7.39 -3.42 4.13
N SER A 211 -7.35 -4.74 4.31
CA SER A 211 -8.09 -5.70 3.48
C SER A 211 -9.51 -5.98 3.98
N SER A 212 -9.96 -5.29 5.01
CA SER A 212 -11.25 -5.56 5.65
C SER A 212 -12.43 -5.03 4.86
N ARG A 213 -13.57 -5.72 4.99
CA ARG A 213 -14.87 -5.32 4.43
C ARG A 213 -15.85 -4.98 5.54
N LEU A 214 -16.61 -3.91 5.33
CA LEU A 214 -17.60 -3.36 6.23
C LEU A 214 -19.01 -3.62 5.69
N LYS A 215 -19.92 -3.98 6.59
CA LYS A 215 -21.36 -3.96 6.31
C LYS A 215 -21.84 -2.53 6.11
N GLU A 216 -22.96 -2.36 5.40
CA GLU A 216 -23.49 -1.03 5.06
C GLU A 216 -23.66 -0.12 6.28
N ASP A 217 -24.23 -0.62 7.38
CA ASP A 217 -24.44 0.16 8.61
C ASP A 217 -23.10 0.59 9.26
N ASP A 218 -22.15 -0.33 9.37
CA ASP A 218 -20.83 -0.08 9.95
C ASP A 218 -20.01 0.86 9.04
N PHE A 219 -20.14 0.71 7.72
CA PHE A 219 -19.53 1.55 6.70
C PHE A 219 -20.01 3.00 6.85
N HIS A 220 -21.32 3.22 6.88
CA HIS A 220 -21.88 4.56 7.05
C HIS A 220 -21.56 5.17 8.42
N LEU A 221 -21.46 4.36 9.47
CA LEU A 221 -21.03 4.86 10.77
C LEU A 221 -19.57 5.33 10.73
N LEU A 222 -18.65 4.55 10.18
CA LEU A 222 -17.25 4.95 10.03
C LEU A 222 -17.10 6.17 9.11
N GLU A 223 -17.81 6.18 7.98
CA GLU A 223 -17.85 7.32 7.05
C GLU A 223 -18.29 8.59 7.77
N LYS A 224 -19.37 8.50 8.57
CA LYS A 224 -19.86 9.62 9.35
C LYS A 224 -18.84 10.11 10.38
N LEU A 225 -18.22 9.21 11.13
CA LEU A 225 -17.31 9.56 12.23
C LEU A 225 -15.95 10.06 11.72
N LEU A 226 -15.44 9.49 10.63
CA LEU A 226 -14.10 9.77 10.13
C LEU A 226 -14.08 10.86 9.05
N PHE A 227 -15.09 10.94 8.18
CA PHE A 227 -15.08 11.78 6.98
C PHE A 227 -16.17 12.88 6.97
N SER A 228 -17.37 12.63 7.51
CA SER A 228 -18.48 13.60 7.45
C SER A 228 -18.59 14.53 8.66
N ALA A 229 -18.08 14.12 9.83
CA ALA A 229 -18.03 14.94 11.02
C ALA A 229 -16.89 15.97 10.89
N ALA A 230 -17.19 17.12 10.28
CA ALA A 230 -16.29 18.27 10.03
C ALA A 230 -15.11 18.38 11.01
N ASP A 231 -13.97 17.74 10.68
CA ASP A 231 -12.70 17.65 11.43
C ASP A 231 -12.81 17.72 12.97
N GLY A 232 -13.93 17.22 13.51
CA GLY A 232 -14.35 17.50 14.87
C GLY A 232 -13.75 16.50 15.86
N PRO A 233 -13.64 16.87 17.14
CA PRO A 233 -13.20 15.94 18.16
C PRO A 233 -14.20 14.79 18.33
N LEU A 234 -13.69 13.56 18.27
CA LEU A 234 -14.42 12.33 18.56
C LEU A 234 -14.73 12.25 20.05
N LYS A 235 -15.95 11.82 20.38
CA LYS A 235 -16.34 11.51 21.76
C LYS A 235 -15.85 10.12 22.14
N VAL A 236 -15.82 9.84 23.44
CA VAL A 236 -15.48 8.51 23.97
C VAL A 236 -16.44 7.44 23.41
N ASP A 237 -17.72 7.78 23.25
CA ASP A 237 -18.72 6.87 22.67
C ASP A 237 -18.45 6.59 21.19
N ASP A 238 -17.96 7.58 20.43
CA ASP A 238 -17.57 7.43 19.03
C ASP A 238 -16.37 6.49 18.91
N VAL A 239 -15.34 6.69 19.75
CA VAL A 239 -14.18 5.79 19.83
C VAL A 239 -14.61 4.38 20.22
N GLY A 240 -15.54 4.24 21.17
CA GLY A 240 -16.10 2.95 21.56
C GLY A 240 -16.88 2.27 20.43
N ALA A 241 -17.54 3.03 19.55
CA ALA A 241 -18.20 2.48 18.37
C ALA A 241 -17.19 1.98 17.33
N ILE A 242 -16.15 2.77 17.05
CA ILE A 242 -15.07 2.38 16.14
C ILE A 242 -14.35 1.13 16.67
N ASP A 243 -13.96 1.10 17.95
CA ASP A 243 -13.30 -0.05 18.58
C ASP A 243 -14.13 -1.34 18.45
N ARG A 244 -15.46 -1.26 18.67
CA ARG A 244 -16.35 -2.42 18.49
C ARG A 244 -16.35 -2.93 17.05
N ILE A 245 -16.39 -2.02 16.07
CA ILE A 245 -16.35 -2.37 14.64
C ILE A 245 -15.02 -3.04 14.30
N LEU A 246 -13.90 -2.41 14.69
CA LEU A 246 -12.55 -2.95 14.46
C LEU A 246 -12.39 -4.35 15.09
N ARG A 247 -12.80 -4.55 16.35
CA ARG A 247 -12.74 -5.88 16.99
C ARG A 247 -13.56 -6.92 16.25
N MET A 248 -14.75 -6.54 15.79
CA MET A 248 -15.60 -7.43 15.02
C MET A 248 -14.89 -7.87 13.73
N MET A 249 -14.27 -6.93 13.01
CA MET A 249 -13.58 -7.19 11.75
C MET A 249 -12.33 -8.05 11.94
N MET A 250 -11.58 -7.80 13.02
CA MET A 250 -10.30 -8.46 13.27
C MET A 250 -10.45 -9.86 13.88
N SER A 251 -11.62 -10.17 14.44
CA SER A 251 -11.91 -11.48 15.00
C SER A 251 -12.10 -12.54 13.89
N PRO A 252 -11.71 -13.81 14.11
CA PRO A 252 -11.84 -14.85 13.09
C PRO A 252 -13.32 -15.08 12.67
N PRO A 253 -13.58 -15.32 11.36
CA PRO A 253 -14.94 -15.48 10.82
C PRO A 253 -15.69 -16.68 11.39
N CYS A 254 -14.93 -17.74 11.68
CA CYS A 254 -15.44 -18.97 12.25
C CYS A 254 -14.48 -19.50 13.31
N VAL A 255 -15.03 -20.09 14.35
CA VAL A 255 -14.27 -20.76 15.41
C VAL A 255 -14.73 -22.21 15.46
N ALA A 256 -13.85 -23.12 15.08
CA ALA A 256 -14.10 -24.54 15.24
C ALA A 256 -13.74 -24.96 16.67
N THR A 257 -14.67 -25.60 17.37
CA THR A 257 -14.45 -26.19 18.69
C THR A 257 -14.73 -27.68 18.64
N ILE A 258 -13.92 -28.50 19.28
CA ILE A 258 -14.14 -29.94 19.35
C ILE A 258 -14.89 -30.24 20.65
N SER A 259 -16.12 -30.72 20.53
CA SER A 259 -16.94 -31.17 21.66
C SER A 259 -16.95 -32.69 21.74
N ARG A 260 -17.38 -33.24 22.88
CA ARG A 260 -17.61 -34.70 23.06
C ARG A 260 -18.62 -35.27 22.06
N LYS A 261 -19.42 -34.41 21.41
CA LYS A 261 -20.42 -34.77 20.39
C LYS A 261 -19.92 -34.57 18.94
N GLY A 262 -18.67 -34.16 18.73
CA GLY A 262 -18.08 -33.88 17.42
C GLY A 262 -17.61 -32.42 17.27
N PRO A 263 -17.05 -32.06 16.10
CA PRO A 263 -16.65 -30.70 15.78
C PRO A 263 -17.87 -29.78 15.66
N ILE A 264 -17.83 -28.63 16.35
CA ILE A 264 -18.82 -27.56 16.29
C ILE A 264 -18.15 -26.35 15.63
N LEU A 265 -18.64 -25.95 14.47
CA LEU A 265 -18.19 -24.73 13.79
C LEU A 265 -19.11 -23.57 14.18
N HIS A 266 -18.60 -22.64 14.98
CA HIS A 266 -19.28 -21.38 15.26
C HIS A 266 -18.98 -20.41 14.12
N VAL A 267 -19.92 -20.24 13.20
CA VAL A 267 -19.84 -19.24 12.12
C VAL A 267 -20.42 -17.93 12.64
N ARG A 268 -19.70 -16.82 12.43
CA ARG A 268 -20.22 -15.50 12.77
C ARG A 268 -21.50 -15.23 11.97
N LYS A 269 -22.57 -14.77 12.66
CA LYS A 269 -23.87 -14.41 12.06
C LYS A 269 -23.82 -13.37 10.93
N ASN A 270 -22.66 -12.73 10.75
CA ASN A 270 -22.46 -11.66 9.78
C ASN A 270 -21.90 -12.15 8.43
N LEU A 271 -21.70 -13.45 8.26
CA LEU A 271 -21.27 -14.08 7.02
C LEU A 271 -22.43 -14.79 6.35
N ASP A 272 -22.57 -14.62 5.04
CA ASP A 272 -23.49 -15.42 4.25
C ASP A 272 -22.82 -16.76 3.92
N ALA A 273 -23.41 -17.85 4.41
CA ALA A 273 -22.98 -19.20 4.08
C ALA A 273 -23.59 -19.61 2.74
N VAL A 274 -22.75 -19.78 1.73
CA VAL A 274 -23.16 -20.35 0.45
C VAL A 274 -22.86 -21.84 0.47
N TRP A 275 -23.92 -22.65 0.42
CA TRP A 275 -23.79 -24.10 0.38
C TRP A 275 -23.55 -24.55 -1.05
N SER A 276 -22.34 -25.02 -1.36
CA SER A 276 -22.03 -25.67 -2.63
C SER A 276 -21.98 -27.18 -2.44
N THR A 277 -23.06 -27.88 -2.79
CA THR A 277 -23.02 -29.33 -3.00
C THR A 277 -22.43 -29.62 -4.38
N THR A 278 -21.11 -29.76 -4.46
CA THR A 278 -20.49 -30.50 -5.56
C THR A 278 -20.67 -32.01 -5.28
N PRO A 279 -21.23 -32.80 -6.20
CA PRO A 279 -21.28 -34.24 -6.04
C PRO A 279 -19.88 -34.81 -6.29
N SER A 280 -19.02 -34.80 -5.27
CA SER A 280 -17.80 -35.61 -5.25
C SER A 280 -18.10 -36.95 -4.62
N THR A 281 -17.49 -38.00 -5.14
CA THR A 281 -17.59 -39.40 -4.68
C THR A 281 -16.94 -39.66 -3.31
N THR A 282 -16.67 -38.59 -2.56
CA THR A 282 -16.11 -38.55 -1.21
C THR A 282 -16.95 -37.56 -0.39
N GLU A 283 -17.28 -37.91 0.86
CA GLU A 283 -18.21 -37.22 1.77
C GLU A 283 -17.78 -35.81 2.23
N ASP A 284 -17.08 -35.04 1.39
CA ASP A 284 -16.62 -33.69 1.75
C ASP A 284 -17.64 -32.65 1.29
N THR A 285 -18.49 -32.20 2.22
CA THR A 285 -19.37 -31.05 1.98
C THR A 285 -18.61 -29.76 2.27
N ALA A 286 -18.19 -29.05 1.21
CA ALA A 286 -17.55 -27.75 1.34
C ALA A 286 -18.59 -26.62 1.42
N THR A 287 -18.57 -25.84 2.50
CA THR A 287 -19.36 -24.60 2.62
C THR A 287 -18.44 -23.41 2.39
N ALA A 288 -18.70 -22.61 1.35
CA ALA A 288 -17.98 -21.38 1.10
C ALA A 288 -18.63 -20.24 1.90
N LEU A 289 -17.83 -19.51 2.67
CA LEU A 289 -18.27 -18.31 3.38
C LEU A 289 -17.93 -17.10 2.51
N CYS A 290 -18.93 -16.34 2.10
CA CYS A 290 -18.72 -15.08 1.39
C CYS A 290 -18.74 -13.93 2.40
N TRP A 291 -17.72 -13.07 2.34
CA TRP A 291 -17.70 -11.81 3.06
C TRP A 291 -18.41 -10.76 2.20
N ASP A 292 -19.71 -10.58 2.41
CA ASP A 292 -20.43 -9.45 1.81
C ASP A 292 -20.04 -8.15 2.54
N GLY A 293 -19.88 -7.07 1.78
CA GLY A 293 -19.50 -5.76 2.32
C GLY A 293 -18.57 -4.93 1.42
N LYS A 294 -18.54 -3.63 1.72
CA LYS A 294 -17.69 -2.64 1.04
C LYS A 294 -16.30 -2.63 1.65
N PRO A 295 -15.22 -2.59 0.86
CA PRO A 295 -13.88 -2.52 1.41
C PRO A 295 -13.69 -1.22 2.20
N ILE A 296 -12.96 -1.26 3.31
CA ILE A 296 -12.74 -0.08 4.15
C ILE A 296 -12.10 1.07 3.36
N SER A 297 -11.24 0.75 2.38
CA SER A 297 -10.60 1.72 1.49
C SER A 297 -11.58 2.58 0.69
N SER A 298 -12.82 2.10 0.48
CA SER A 298 -13.89 2.87 -0.17
C SER A 298 -14.48 3.99 0.69
N LEU A 299 -14.15 4.07 1.98
CA LEU A 299 -14.54 5.21 2.82
C LEU A 299 -13.95 6.52 2.31
N GLN A 300 -12.78 6.47 1.66
CA GLN A 300 -12.18 7.64 1.05
C GLN A 300 -12.87 7.96 -0.28
N CYS A 301 -13.50 9.14 -0.36
CA CYS A 301 -14.13 9.64 -1.57
C CYS A 301 -13.33 10.77 -2.26
N GLY A 302 -13.73 11.13 -3.48
CA GLY A 302 -13.16 12.27 -4.22
C GLY A 302 -11.71 12.07 -4.69
N LEU A 303 -11.23 10.83 -4.73
CA LEU A 303 -9.87 10.49 -5.17
C LEU A 303 -9.63 10.89 -6.63
N SER A 304 -10.60 10.68 -7.53
CA SER A 304 -10.51 11.10 -8.94
C SER A 304 -10.38 12.62 -9.08
N ASP A 305 -11.15 13.41 -8.33
CA ASP A 305 -11.06 14.87 -8.37
C ASP A 305 -9.75 15.37 -7.78
N LYS A 306 -9.23 14.70 -6.74
CA LYS A 306 -7.88 14.97 -6.19
C LYS A 306 -6.81 14.67 -7.24
N LEU A 307 -6.90 13.54 -7.94
CA LEU A 307 -5.98 13.17 -9.01
C LEU A 307 -5.97 14.25 -10.11
N GLN A 308 -7.13 14.68 -10.60
CA GLN A 308 -7.23 15.73 -11.62
C GLN A 308 -6.62 17.06 -11.15
N ARG A 309 -6.79 17.43 -9.88
CA ARG A 309 -6.15 18.62 -9.30
C ARG A 309 -4.62 18.48 -9.23
N CYS A 310 -4.11 17.31 -8.86
CA CYS A 310 -2.68 17.03 -8.85
C CYS A 310 -2.09 17.12 -10.25
N LEU A 311 -2.75 16.51 -11.25
CA LEU A 311 -2.34 16.57 -12.65
C LEU A 311 -2.37 18.00 -13.20
N GLY A 312 -3.42 18.76 -12.92
CA GLY A 312 -3.48 20.17 -13.33
C GLY A 312 -2.37 21.05 -12.73
N ARG A 313 -1.94 20.77 -11.49
CA ARG A 313 -0.77 21.43 -10.90
C ARG A 313 0.54 20.98 -11.58
N ALA A 314 0.66 19.71 -11.95
CA ALA A 314 1.82 19.18 -12.68
C ALA A 314 1.92 19.75 -14.12
N ASP A 315 0.79 19.94 -14.80
CA ASP A 315 0.74 20.61 -16.11
C ASP A 315 1.24 22.06 -16.04
N GLY A 316 0.92 22.76 -14.94
CA GLY A 316 1.47 24.09 -14.67
C GLY A 316 3.00 24.09 -14.56
N LEU A 317 3.57 23.04 -13.96
CA LEU A 317 5.02 22.84 -13.90
C LEU A 317 5.60 22.56 -15.29
N GLU A 318 4.94 21.74 -16.11
CA GLU A 318 5.36 21.49 -17.50
C GLU A 318 5.41 22.79 -18.32
N GLN A 319 4.41 23.66 -18.17
CA GLN A 319 4.39 24.95 -18.86
C GLN A 319 5.52 25.89 -18.39
N TYR A 320 5.92 25.81 -17.12
CA TYR A 320 7.08 26.51 -16.60
C TYR A 320 8.36 25.97 -17.26
N LEU A 321 8.55 24.66 -17.26
CA LEU A 321 9.74 24.00 -17.80
C LEU A 321 9.93 24.21 -19.31
N LYS A 322 8.84 24.27 -20.07
CA LYS A 322 8.90 24.62 -21.51
C LYS A 322 9.49 26.01 -21.77
N LYS A 323 9.52 26.90 -20.77
CA LYS A 323 10.02 28.27 -20.86
C LYS A 323 11.41 28.45 -20.26
N THR A 324 11.92 27.49 -19.48
CA THR A 324 13.23 27.54 -18.84
C THR A 324 14.26 26.71 -19.63
N PRO A 325 15.52 27.17 -19.74
CA PRO A 325 16.58 26.50 -20.50
C PRO A 325 17.15 25.23 -19.82
N CYS A 326 16.54 24.76 -18.73
CA CYS A 326 16.87 23.46 -18.14
C CYS A 326 16.64 22.34 -19.15
N SER A 327 17.68 21.52 -19.36
CA SER A 327 17.85 20.57 -20.45
C SER A 327 16.57 19.97 -21.05
N VAL A 328 16.47 20.11 -22.37
CA VAL A 328 15.47 19.52 -23.27
C VAL A 328 15.61 17.99 -23.39
N ASP A 329 16.53 17.36 -22.65
CA ASP A 329 16.77 15.93 -22.78
C ASP A 329 15.71 15.09 -22.08
N ALA A 330 14.88 14.40 -22.90
CA ALA A 330 14.47 12.99 -22.88
C ALA A 330 14.19 12.22 -21.56
N CYS A 331 14.32 12.84 -20.39
CA CYS A 331 14.19 12.26 -19.06
C CYS A 331 12.76 11.72 -18.86
N ASP A 332 11.76 12.48 -19.31
CA ASP A 332 10.34 12.19 -19.07
C ASP A 332 9.87 10.89 -19.74
N TYR A 333 10.39 10.57 -20.93
CA TYR A 333 9.91 9.42 -21.69
C TYR A 333 10.76 8.18 -21.46
N LEU A 334 12.09 8.28 -21.57
CA LEU A 334 12.97 7.10 -21.46
C LEU A 334 13.00 6.54 -20.04
N GLN A 335 13.00 7.40 -19.02
CA GLN A 335 12.92 6.95 -17.63
C GLN A 335 11.56 6.32 -17.36
N THR A 336 10.46 6.93 -17.81
CA THR A 336 9.12 6.35 -17.69
C THR A 336 8.99 5.00 -18.39
N LEU A 337 9.58 4.84 -19.59
CA LEU A 337 9.68 3.55 -20.29
C LEU A 337 10.47 2.52 -19.49
N LYS A 338 11.63 2.90 -18.95
CA LYS A 338 12.46 2.02 -18.11
C LYS A 338 11.70 1.59 -16.85
N MET A 339 11.00 2.52 -16.22
CA MET A 339 10.14 2.28 -15.06
C MET A 339 8.99 1.34 -15.38
N ARG A 340 8.30 1.56 -16.52
CA ARG A 340 7.21 0.70 -17.00
C ARG A 340 7.73 -0.70 -17.30
N LEU A 341 8.87 -0.82 -17.99
CA LEU A 341 9.51 -2.10 -18.28
C LEU A 341 9.87 -2.85 -16.99
N HIS A 342 10.49 -2.16 -16.03
CA HIS A 342 10.81 -2.75 -14.73
C HIS A 342 9.53 -3.19 -14.01
N GLY A 343 8.48 -2.37 -13.98
CA GLY A 343 7.20 -2.74 -13.40
C GLY A 343 6.56 -3.97 -14.06
N MET A 344 6.67 -4.12 -15.38
CA MET A 344 6.23 -5.32 -16.09
C MET A 344 7.05 -6.56 -15.66
N ILE A 345 8.38 -6.44 -15.62
CA ILE A 345 9.28 -7.54 -15.19
C ILE A 345 8.98 -7.94 -13.75
N HIS A 346 8.81 -6.98 -12.85
CA HIS A 346 8.46 -7.24 -11.45
C HIS A 346 7.15 -8.02 -11.31
N ASN A 347 6.12 -7.65 -12.08
CA ASN A 347 4.86 -8.40 -12.13
C ASN A 347 5.05 -9.83 -12.66
N PHE A 348 5.92 -10.03 -13.66
CA PHE A 348 6.25 -11.38 -14.14
C PHE A 348 6.97 -12.19 -13.05
N CYS A 349 7.88 -11.59 -12.29
CA CYS A 349 8.56 -12.23 -11.16
C CYS A 349 7.57 -12.67 -10.07
N ILE A 350 6.61 -11.80 -9.68
CA ILE A 350 5.56 -12.16 -8.72
C ILE A 350 4.73 -13.33 -9.24
N LYS A 351 4.29 -13.29 -10.51
CA LYS A 351 3.52 -14.39 -11.12
C LYS A 351 4.31 -15.70 -11.12
N ALA A 352 5.60 -15.66 -11.46
CA ALA A 352 6.47 -16.83 -11.43
C ALA A 352 6.62 -17.40 -10.00
N LEU A 353 6.81 -16.55 -9.00
CA LEU A 353 6.92 -16.97 -7.59
C LEU A 353 5.67 -17.69 -7.09
N LYS A 354 4.47 -17.29 -7.54
CA LYS A 354 3.22 -17.99 -7.20
C LYS A 354 3.11 -19.39 -7.82
N LEU A 355 3.81 -19.63 -8.93
CA LEU A 355 3.79 -20.91 -9.65
C LEU A 355 4.90 -21.85 -9.20
N LEU A 356 5.95 -21.33 -8.57
CA LEU A 356 7.06 -22.11 -8.05
C LEU A 356 6.72 -22.68 -6.66
N PRO A 357 7.23 -23.89 -6.30
CA PRO A 357 7.15 -24.40 -4.94
C PRO A 357 7.77 -23.39 -3.97
N THR A 358 7.14 -23.18 -2.80
CA THR A 358 7.53 -22.16 -1.82
C THR A 358 9.05 -22.16 -1.63
N PRO A 359 9.76 -21.13 -2.10
CA PRO A 359 11.19 -21.24 -2.33
C PRO A 359 11.92 -21.14 -0.99
N SER A 360 12.30 -22.28 -0.41
CA SER A 360 13.20 -22.35 0.73
C SER A 360 14.52 -23.00 0.31
N GLY A 361 15.64 -22.33 0.60
CA GLY A 361 16.97 -22.82 0.25
C GLY A 361 17.33 -22.69 -1.23
N SER A 362 17.81 -23.78 -1.84
CA SER A 362 18.40 -23.83 -3.20
C SER A 362 17.50 -23.24 -4.32
N PRO A 363 16.17 -23.47 -4.35
CA PRO A 363 15.27 -22.93 -5.38
C PRO A 363 15.15 -21.40 -5.35
N MET A 364 15.22 -20.78 -4.17
CA MET A 364 15.19 -19.31 -4.07
C MET A 364 16.47 -18.69 -4.61
N CYS A 365 17.61 -19.36 -4.39
CA CYS A 365 18.90 -18.95 -4.94
C CYS A 365 18.88 -19.04 -6.48
N GLY A 366 18.34 -20.12 -7.05
CA GLY A 366 18.16 -20.27 -8.51
C GLY A 366 17.31 -19.15 -9.10
N PHE A 367 16.21 -18.79 -8.44
CA PHE A 367 15.36 -17.66 -8.84
C PHE A 367 16.11 -16.32 -8.79
N LEU A 368 16.77 -16.01 -7.68
CA LEU A 368 17.45 -14.73 -7.49
C LEU A 368 18.69 -14.56 -8.39
N MET A 369 19.41 -15.65 -8.68
CA MET A 369 20.66 -15.60 -9.45
C MET A 369 20.47 -15.80 -10.94
N ALA A 370 19.45 -16.55 -11.36
CA ALA A 370 19.28 -16.93 -12.76
C ALA A 370 17.85 -16.81 -13.28
N GLY A 371 16.86 -16.37 -12.48
CA GLY A 371 15.46 -16.20 -12.88
C GLY A 371 15.23 -15.04 -13.86
N HIS A 372 15.95 -15.02 -14.98
CA HIS A 372 15.84 -13.99 -15.99
C HIS A 372 14.61 -14.20 -16.88
N CYS A 373 14.00 -13.10 -17.32
CA CYS A 373 12.80 -13.13 -18.17
C CYS A 373 13.08 -13.23 -19.68
N TYR A 374 14.35 -13.25 -20.11
CA TYR A 374 14.71 -13.40 -21.53
C TYR A 374 14.69 -14.88 -21.96
N GLY A 375 14.31 -15.12 -23.21
CA GLY A 375 14.20 -16.47 -23.79
C GLY A 375 13.11 -16.54 -24.86
N SER A 376 12.91 -17.72 -25.43
CA SER A 376 11.94 -17.95 -26.52
C SER A 376 10.50 -18.21 -26.02
N MET A 377 10.29 -18.34 -24.72
CA MET A 377 8.96 -18.52 -24.12
C MET A 377 8.39 -17.18 -23.64
N ASP A 378 7.16 -17.18 -23.12
CA ASP A 378 6.63 -15.99 -22.43
C ASP A 378 7.50 -15.64 -21.20
N PRO A 379 7.51 -14.36 -20.76
CA PRO A 379 8.40 -13.91 -19.69
C PRO A 379 8.28 -14.71 -18.38
N VAL A 380 7.08 -15.15 -18.01
CA VAL A 380 6.86 -15.91 -16.75
C VAL A 380 7.46 -17.31 -16.89
N SER A 381 7.21 -17.99 -18.01
CA SER A 381 7.82 -19.29 -18.31
C SER A 381 9.34 -19.23 -18.38
N ASN A 382 9.92 -18.18 -18.99
CA ASN A 382 11.37 -17.98 -19.01
C ASN A 382 11.95 -17.86 -17.58
N ILE A 383 11.31 -17.04 -16.72
CA ILE A 383 11.74 -16.89 -15.33
C ILE A 383 11.73 -18.25 -14.62
N ILE A 384 10.64 -19.01 -14.72
CA ILE A 384 10.49 -20.32 -14.07
C ILE A 384 11.57 -21.31 -14.56
N VAL A 385 11.73 -21.46 -15.87
CA VAL A 385 12.67 -22.43 -16.45
C VAL A 385 14.11 -22.06 -16.11
N ASN A 386 14.49 -20.79 -16.24
CA ASN A 386 15.85 -20.36 -15.93
C ASN A 386 16.15 -20.50 -14.42
N SER A 387 15.15 -20.27 -13.55
CA SER A 387 15.28 -20.47 -12.11
C SER A 387 15.54 -21.93 -11.74
N ILE A 388 14.79 -22.86 -12.35
CA ILE A 388 14.92 -24.31 -12.10
C ILE A 388 16.26 -24.83 -12.64
N TRP A 389 16.65 -24.40 -13.84
CA TRP A 389 17.89 -24.85 -14.49
C TRP A 389 19.14 -24.52 -13.67
N SER A 390 19.15 -23.35 -13.01
CA SER A 390 20.29 -22.89 -12.20
C SER A 390 20.31 -23.43 -10.77
N THR A 391 19.28 -24.17 -10.34
CA THR A 391 19.28 -24.80 -9.01
C THR A 391 20.42 -25.81 -8.97
N PRO A 392 21.46 -25.65 -8.13
CA PRO A 392 22.55 -26.60 -8.11
C PRO A 392 22.00 -27.99 -7.79
N SER A 393 22.12 -28.89 -8.76
CA SER A 393 21.74 -30.29 -8.71
C SER A 393 22.67 -31.05 -7.77
N ARG A 394 22.63 -30.74 -6.47
CA ARG A 394 23.37 -31.49 -5.44
C ARG A 394 22.61 -32.69 -4.89
N ALA A 395 21.36 -32.92 -5.29
CA ALA A 395 20.52 -33.97 -4.70
C ALA A 395 20.03 -35.06 -5.68
N LEU A 396 20.29 -34.96 -6.99
CA LEU A 396 19.82 -35.97 -7.96
C LEU A 396 20.94 -36.76 -8.65
N TRP A 397 22.20 -36.34 -8.52
CA TRP A 397 23.35 -36.96 -9.17
C TRP A 397 24.50 -37.19 -8.19
N SER A 398 24.23 -37.82 -7.04
CA SER A 398 25.27 -38.47 -6.25
C SER A 398 25.44 -39.91 -6.75
N SER A 399 26.14 -40.06 -7.88
CA SER A 399 26.79 -41.32 -8.22
C SER A 399 28.26 -41.21 -7.85
N PRO A 400 28.82 -42.13 -7.04
CA PRO A 400 30.22 -42.08 -6.65
C PRO A 400 31.04 -42.59 -7.82
N HIS A 401 31.55 -41.69 -8.65
CA HIS A 401 32.71 -41.81 -9.54
C HIS A 401 32.49 -40.98 -10.81
N SER A 402 33.06 -39.77 -10.85
CA SER A 402 33.86 -39.26 -11.97
C SER A 402 34.12 -37.75 -11.87
N PRO A 403 35.21 -37.24 -12.47
CA PRO A 403 35.90 -36.04 -12.02
C PRO A 403 35.30 -34.76 -12.58
N ALA A 404 35.59 -33.66 -11.88
CA ALA A 404 35.19 -32.29 -12.23
C ALA A 404 35.63 -31.91 -13.66
N PRO A 405 34.78 -31.22 -14.44
CA PRO A 405 35.26 -30.48 -15.60
C PRO A 405 35.43 -28.99 -15.28
N SER A 406 36.56 -28.52 -15.78
CA SER A 406 37.14 -27.20 -15.80
C SER A 406 36.25 -26.09 -16.36
N SER A 407 36.44 -24.92 -15.77
CA SER A 407 36.22 -23.58 -16.32
C SER A 407 36.57 -23.48 -17.81
N GLN A 408 35.56 -23.24 -18.65
CA GLN A 408 35.57 -22.34 -19.81
C GLN A 408 34.30 -22.58 -20.63
N GLN A 409 33.44 -21.56 -20.76
CA GLN A 409 32.70 -21.37 -22.00
C GLN A 409 32.59 -19.88 -22.29
N ARG A 410 33.12 -19.54 -23.46
CA ARG A 410 33.26 -18.21 -24.05
C ARG A 410 31.89 -17.57 -24.27
N LEU A 411 31.81 -16.27 -23.97
CA LEU A 411 30.93 -15.36 -24.68
C LEU A 411 31.25 -15.42 -26.18
N VAL A 412 30.20 -15.57 -26.99
CA VAL A 412 30.18 -15.04 -28.35
C VAL A 412 28.97 -14.12 -28.40
N LEU A 413 29.24 -12.84 -28.69
CA LEU A 413 28.29 -11.75 -28.90
C LEU A 413 27.41 -12.00 -30.13
#